data_AF-A0A1M5Q004-F1
#
_entry.id   AF-A0A1M5Q004-F1
#
_cell.length_a   1.000
_cell.length_b   1.000
_cell.length_c   1.000
_cell.angle_alpha   90.00
_cell.angle_beta   90.00
_cell.angle_gamma   90.00
#
_symmetry.space_group_name_H-M   'P 1'
#
loop_
_entity.id
_entity.type
_entity.pdbx_description
1 polymer ?
#
loop_
_entity_poly.entity_id
_entity_poly.type
_entity_poly.pdbx_seq_one_letter_code
_entity_poly.pdbx_strand_id
1 'polypeptide(L)'
;MHLNRKEEFYKLTSIMENININIANLKDIIDKSSINEIQNSVLRYYEIDMKSSIKRINRTKELVEYIQKEVITALESIKELENPFLIFIVGQGNYGKSTLVNALLKENLIKTSNIPNT
;
A
#
# COMPACT_ATOMS: atom_id res chain seq x y z
N MET A 1 10.40 -52.22 61.57
CA MET A 1 9.45 -51.27 62.21
C MET A 1 8.44 -50.90 61.14
N HIS A 2 7.20 -51.39 61.25
CA HIS A 2 6.14 -51.02 60.31
C HIS A 2 5.60 -49.65 60.71
N LEU A 3 5.52 -48.73 59.76
CA LEU A 3 4.87 -47.44 60.00
C LEU A 3 3.41 -47.72 60.36
N ASN A 4 2.88 -46.95 61.30
CA ASN A 4 1.44 -46.98 61.50
C ASN A 4 0.75 -46.28 60.30
N ARG A 5 -0.52 -46.61 60.04
CA ARG A 5 -1.26 -46.07 58.89
C ARG A 5 -1.27 -44.54 58.83
N LYS A 6 -1.18 -43.88 59.99
CA LYS A 6 -1.14 -42.41 60.09
C LYS A 6 0.19 -41.86 59.59
N GLU A 7 1.31 -42.50 59.94
CA GLU A 7 2.65 -42.15 59.44
C GLU A 7 2.78 -42.42 57.94
N GLU A 8 2.23 -43.53 57.44
CA GLU A 8 2.17 -43.80 56.00
C GLU A 8 1.36 -42.73 55.26
N PHE A 9 0.22 -42.33 55.81
CA PHE A 9 -0.61 -41.27 55.25
C PHE A 9 0.16 -39.95 55.16
N TYR A 10 0.82 -39.50 56.24
CA TYR A 10 1.62 -38.26 56.19
C TYR A 10 2.77 -38.34 55.20
N LYS A 11 3.44 -39.49 55.10
CA LYS A 11 4.50 -39.70 54.11
C LYS A 11 3.95 -39.56 52.69
N LEU A 12 2.80 -40.18 52.39
CA LEU A 12 2.14 -40.05 51.10
C LEU A 12 1.72 -38.60 50.79
N THR A 13 1.19 -37.88 51.78
CA THR A 13 0.84 -36.46 51.63
C THR A 13 2.06 -35.61 51.28
N SER A 14 3.17 -35.79 51.99
CA SER A 14 4.41 -35.05 51.71
C SER A 14 4.98 -35.32 50.32
N ILE A 15 4.87 -36.58 49.85
CA ILE A 15 5.29 -36.96 48.50
C ILE A 15 4.40 -36.25 47.47
N MET A 16 3.09 -36.23 47.69
CA MET A 16 2.15 -35.55 46.79
C MET A 16 2.37 -34.04 46.73
N GLU A 17 2.67 -33.40 47.86
CA GLU A 17 3.02 -31.97 47.90
C GLU A 17 4.27 -31.69 47.08
N ASN A 18 5.32 -32.49 47.23
CA ASN A 18 6.57 -32.35 46.47
C ASN A 18 6.34 -32.54 44.97
N ILE A 19 5.51 -33.52 44.58
CA ILE A 19 5.16 -33.74 43.16
C ILE A 19 4.41 -32.52 42.62
N ASN A 20 3.46 -31.97 43.37
CA ASN A 20 2.69 -30.79 42.94
C ASN A 20 3.57 -29.54 42.77
N ILE A 21 4.52 -29.30 43.68
CA ILE A 21 5.48 -28.20 43.57
C ILE A 21 6.33 -28.36 42.30
N ASN A 22 6.84 -29.56 42.04
CA ASN A 22 7.65 -29.81 40.85
C ASN A 22 6.86 -29.64 39.55
N ILE A 23 5.58 -30.05 39.52
CA ILE A 23 4.70 -29.81 38.38
C ILE A 23 4.48 -28.32 38.16
N ALA A 24 4.30 -27.53 39.21
CA ALA A 24 4.15 -26.07 39.11
C ALA A 24 5.41 -25.42 38.53
N ASN A 25 6.60 -25.82 39.01
CA ASN A 25 7.88 -25.31 38.50
C ASN A 25 8.10 -25.68 37.02
N LEU A 26 7.76 -26.91 36.62
CA LEU A 26 7.86 -27.32 35.21
C LEU A 26 6.88 -26.54 34.33
N LYS A 27 5.67 -26.26 34.82
CA LYS A 27 4.70 -25.42 34.09
C LYS A 27 5.20 -23.99 33.92
N ASP A 28 5.89 -23.43 34.92
CA ASP A 28 6.47 -22.08 34.85
C ASP A 28 7.63 -22.02 33.85
N ILE A 29 8.50 -23.04 33.81
CA ILE A 29 9.58 -23.16 32.81
C ILE A 29 9.03 -23.33 31.39
N ILE A 30 7.94 -24.08 31.24
CA ILE A 30 7.24 -24.25 29.97
C ILE A 30 6.39 -23.01 29.64
N ASP A 31 6.10 -22.16 30.62
CA ASP A 31 5.24 -21.00 30.39
C ASP A 31 5.92 -20.11 29.38
N LYS A 32 5.14 -19.79 28.36
CA LYS A 32 5.59 -19.44 27.01
C LYS A 32 6.24 -18.07 26.97
N SER A 33 6.46 -17.40 28.11
CA SER A 33 7.01 -16.05 28.22
C SER A 33 8.42 -15.98 27.60
N SER A 34 9.33 -16.87 28.00
CA SER A 34 10.71 -16.89 27.47
C SER A 34 10.75 -17.30 26.00
N ILE A 35 9.93 -18.28 25.59
CA ILE A 35 9.85 -18.73 24.19
C ILE A 35 9.23 -17.63 23.31
N ASN A 36 8.17 -16.97 23.77
CA ASN A 36 7.52 -15.86 23.05
C ASN A 36 8.43 -14.64 22.96
N GLU A 37 9.22 -14.33 24.00
CA GLU A 37 10.21 -13.25 23.95
C GLU A 37 11.30 -13.51 22.92
N ILE A 38 11.82 -14.73 22.88
CA ILE A 38 12.78 -15.16 21.84
C ILE A 38 12.13 -15.07 20.46
N GLN A 39 10.92 -15.63 20.28
CA GLN A 39 10.19 -15.55 19.01
C GLN A 39 9.96 -14.10 18.56
N ASN A 40 9.57 -13.21 19.48
CA ASN A 40 9.37 -11.78 19.19
C ASN A 40 10.69 -11.05 18.90
N SER A 41 11.79 -11.45 19.53
CA SER A 41 13.11 -10.90 19.23
C SER A 41 13.58 -11.29 17.82
N VAL A 42 13.35 -12.55 17.43
CA VAL A 42 13.65 -13.07 16.09
C VAL A 42 12.77 -12.40 15.03
N LEU A 43 11.47 -12.26 15.28
CA LEU A 43 10.54 -11.58 14.37
C LEU A 43 10.98 -10.12 14.12
N ARG A 44 11.32 -9.39 15.19
CA ARG A 44 11.82 -8.01 15.11
C ARG A 44 13.12 -7.90 14.31
N TYR A 45 14.04 -8.85 14.47
CA TYR A 45 15.28 -8.86 13.70
C TYR A 45 15.00 -8.97 12.18
N TYR A 46 14.13 -9.90 11.78
CA TYR A 46 13.74 -10.04 10.37
C TYR A 46 13.00 -8.81 9.84
N GLU A 47 12.12 -8.18 10.64
CA GLU A 47 11.45 -6.94 10.23
C GLU A 47 12.43 -5.78 10.01
N ILE A 48 13.43 -5.65 10.88
CA ILE A 48 14.46 -4.61 10.77
C ILE A 48 15.33 -4.85 9.54
N ASP A 49 15.75 -6.09 9.28
CA ASP A 49 16.56 -6.45 8.13
C ASP A 49 15.81 -6.28 6.80
N MET A 50 14.51 -6.61 6.79
CA MET A 50 13.66 -6.39 5.62
C MET A 50 13.44 -4.89 5.37
N LYS A 51 13.21 -4.09 6.43
CA LYS A 51 13.09 -2.62 6.33
C LYS A 51 14.40 -1.96 5.89
N SER A 52 15.55 -2.45 6.36
CA SER A 52 16.86 -1.93 5.95
C SER A 52 17.15 -2.26 4.48
N SER A 53 16.73 -3.45 4.03
CA SER A 53 16.83 -3.89 2.63
C SER A 53 15.90 -3.11 1.69
N ILE A 54 14.69 -2.74 2.14
CA ILE A 54 13.77 -1.87 1.40
C ILE A 54 14.31 -0.42 1.32
N LYS A 55 15.12 0.03 2.29
CA LYS A 55 15.73 1.37 2.29
C LYS A 55 16.83 1.54 1.23
N ARG A 56 17.38 0.45 0.67
CA ARG A 56 18.10 0.50 -0.61
C ARG A 56 17.06 0.59 -1.71
N ILE A 57 16.58 1.81 -1.96
CA ILE A 57 15.68 2.10 -3.06
C ILE A 57 16.33 1.58 -4.33
N ASN A 58 15.70 0.58 -4.93
CA ASN A 58 16.17 -0.03 -6.15
C ASN A 58 15.92 1.00 -7.27
N ARG A 59 16.97 1.50 -7.93
CA ARG A 59 16.85 2.45 -9.06
C ARG A 59 15.89 1.95 -10.14
N THR A 60 15.81 0.64 -10.34
CA THR A 60 14.83 0.02 -11.25
C THR A 60 13.40 0.25 -10.76
N LYS A 61 13.17 0.17 -9.44
CA LYS A 61 11.86 0.46 -8.84
C LYS A 61 11.49 1.93 -9.01
N GLU A 62 12.41 2.86 -8.76
CA GLU A 62 12.18 4.30 -8.99
C GLU A 62 11.83 4.59 -10.45
N LEU A 63 12.57 3.99 -11.38
CA LEU A 63 12.32 4.16 -12.80
C LEU A 63 10.95 3.60 -13.21
N VAL A 64 10.58 2.43 -12.68
CA VAL A 64 9.27 1.83 -12.95
C VAL A 64 8.14 2.71 -12.39
N GLU A 65 8.28 3.21 -11.16
CA GLU A 65 7.30 4.12 -10.55
C GLU A 65 7.17 5.43 -11.34
N TYR A 66 8.30 5.98 -11.81
CA TYR A 66 8.31 7.17 -12.67
C TYR A 66 7.59 6.91 -13.99
N ILE A 67 7.92 5.83 -14.70
CA ILE A 67 7.27 5.48 -15.97
C ILE A 67 5.78 5.25 -15.77
N GLN A 68 5.39 4.54 -14.69
CA GLN A 68 3.98 4.32 -14.35
C GLN A 68 3.24 5.64 -14.17
N LYS A 69 3.83 6.60 -13.47
CA LYS A 69 3.24 7.93 -13.28
C LYS A 69 3.04 8.65 -14.62
N GLU A 70 4.07 8.71 -15.47
CA GLU A 70 3.97 9.37 -16.78
C GLU A 70 2.92 8.72 -17.69
N VAL A 71 2.82 7.39 -17.67
CA VAL A 71 1.79 6.65 -18.43
C VAL A 71 0.39 7.01 -17.94
N ILE A 72 0.17 7.08 -16.62
CA ILE A 72 -1.13 7.46 -16.05
C ILE A 72 -1.51 8.88 -16.47
N THR A 73 -0.58 9.83 -16.36
CA THR A 73 -0.82 11.23 -16.77
C THR A 73 -1.16 11.34 -18.26
N ALA A 74 -0.45 10.61 -19.13
CA ALA A 74 -0.75 10.61 -20.56
C ALA A 74 -2.16 10.04 -20.86
N LEU A 75 -2.57 8.98 -20.16
CA LEU A 75 -3.91 8.40 -20.31
C LEU A 75 -5.01 9.37 -19.85
N GLU A 76 -4.79 10.12 -18.77
CA GLU A 76 -5.71 11.16 -18.31
C GLU A 76 -5.86 12.28 -19.34
N SER A 77 -4.75 12.76 -19.93
CA SER A 77 -4.80 13.78 -21.00
C SER A 77 -5.52 13.28 -22.26
N ILE A 78 -5.31 12.03 -22.67
CA ILE A 78 -6.04 11.44 -23.81
C ILE A 78 -7.55 11.42 -23.52
N LYS A 79 -7.94 10.99 -22.31
CA LYS A 79 -9.33 10.97 -21.88
C LYS A 79 -9.95 12.38 -21.82
N GLU A 80 -9.17 13.40 -21.48
CA GLU A 80 -9.62 14.79 -21.53
C GLU A 80 -9.89 15.24 -22.98
N LEU A 81 -9.01 14.88 -23.92
CA LEU A 81 -9.17 15.19 -25.35
C LEU A 81 -10.38 14.51 -26.01
N GLU A 82 -10.84 13.37 -25.47
CA GLU A 82 -12.08 12.74 -25.91
C GLU A 82 -13.32 13.58 -25.59
N ASN A 83 -13.22 14.48 -24.59
CA ASN A 83 -14.33 15.38 -24.30
C ASN A 83 -14.33 16.55 -25.29
N PRO A 84 -15.46 16.83 -25.96
CA PRO A 84 -15.56 17.97 -26.84
C PRO A 84 -15.29 19.25 -26.04
N PHE A 85 -14.37 20.08 -26.52
CA PHE A 85 -14.06 21.37 -25.93
C PHE A 85 -14.71 22.49 -26.74
N LEU A 86 -15.14 23.53 -26.04
CA LEU A 86 -15.80 24.68 -26.64
C LEU A 86 -14.77 25.75 -27.01
N ILE A 87 -14.62 26.03 -28.31
CA ILE A 87 -13.75 27.10 -28.81
C ILE A 87 -14.61 28.32 -29.17
N PHE A 88 -14.23 29.50 -28.66
CA PHE A 88 -14.79 30.78 -29.09
C PHE A 88 -13.78 31.54 -29.94
N ILE A 89 -14.21 31.94 -31.15
CA ILE A 89 -13.45 32.85 -32.02
C ILE A 89 -14.15 34.20 -32.02
N VAL A 90 -13.57 35.17 -31.33
CA VAL A 90 -14.14 36.51 -31.14
C VAL A 90 -13.31 37.57 -31.87
N GLY A 91 -14.00 38.60 -32.36
CA GLY A 91 -13.40 39.73 -33.07
C GLY A 91 -14.46 40.54 -33.80
N GLN A 92 -14.23 41.85 -33.93
CA GLN A 92 -15.20 42.77 -34.56
C GLN A 92 -15.35 42.48 -36.08
N GLY A 93 -16.41 42.97 -36.74
CA GLY A 93 -16.51 43.00 -38.22
C GLY A 93 -16.34 41.67 -38.98
N ASN A 94 -15.87 41.73 -40.23
CA ASN A 94 -15.70 40.58 -41.14
C ASN A 94 -14.23 40.18 -41.35
N TYR A 95 -13.39 40.19 -40.31
CA TYR A 95 -11.94 39.88 -40.41
C TYR A 95 -11.59 38.38 -40.50
N GLY A 96 -12.35 37.59 -41.26
CA GLY A 96 -11.96 36.20 -41.56
C GLY A 96 -12.19 35.18 -40.45
N LYS A 97 -13.00 35.48 -39.43
CA LYS A 97 -13.40 34.50 -38.39
C LYS A 97 -14.03 33.24 -38.99
N SER A 98 -15.02 33.42 -39.87
CA SER A 98 -15.68 32.31 -40.57
C SER A 98 -14.72 31.53 -41.46
N THR A 99 -13.75 32.21 -42.08
CA THR A 99 -12.69 31.59 -42.88
C THR A 99 -11.77 30.73 -42.02
N LEU A 100 -11.39 31.22 -40.83
CA LEU A 100 -10.59 30.48 -39.86
C LEU A 100 -11.32 29.22 -39.36
N VAL A 101 -12.62 29.33 -39.05
CA VAL A 101 -13.43 28.17 -38.63
C VAL A 101 -13.49 27.12 -39.75
N ASN A 102 -13.78 27.52 -40.98
CA ASN A 102 -13.81 26.58 -42.11
C ASN A 102 -12.45 25.92 -42.35
N ALA A 103 -11.34 26.66 -42.20
CA ALA A 103 -9.99 26.12 -42.32
C ALA A 103 -9.67 25.10 -41.21
N LEU A 104 -10.09 25.36 -39.96
CA LEU A 104 -9.92 24.44 -38.83
C LEU A 104 -10.75 23.16 -39.01
N LEU A 105 -11.97 23.28 -39.52
CA LEU A 105 -12.86 22.15 -39.79
C LEU A 105 -12.50 21.40 -41.08
N LYS A 106 -11.66 21.99 -41.95
CA LYS A 106 -11.37 21.52 -43.32
C LYS A 106 -12.63 21.32 -44.17
N GLU A 107 -13.70 22.04 -43.82
CA GLU A 107 -15.00 22.01 -44.48
C GLU A 107 -15.55 23.43 -44.64
N ASN A 108 -16.27 23.70 -45.73
CA ASN A 108 -16.89 25.00 -45.99
C ASN A 108 -18.31 25.08 -45.41
N LEU A 109 -18.43 24.93 -44.10
CA LEU A 109 -19.72 24.89 -43.40
C LEU A 109 -20.31 26.28 -43.14
N ILE A 110 -19.47 27.27 -42.85
CA ILE A 110 -19.91 28.64 -42.61
C ILE A 110 -19.81 29.44 -43.92
N LYS A 111 -20.90 30.13 -44.28
CA LYS A 111 -20.91 31.02 -45.45
C LYS A 111 -19.81 32.07 -45.29
N THR A 112 -18.92 32.09 -46.26
CA THR A 112 -17.83 33.07 -46.38
C THR A 112 -17.96 33.77 -47.74
N SER A 113 -17.54 35.03 -47.77
CA SER A 113 -17.39 35.82 -49.00
C SER A 113 -15.89 35.97 -49.23
N ASN A 114 -15.42 35.68 -50.45
CA ASN A 114 -14.03 35.98 -50.85
C ASN A 114 -13.78 37.48 -51.01
N ILE A 115 -14.84 38.29 -50.94
CA ILE A 115 -14.79 39.74 -50.96
C ILE A 115 -14.82 40.20 -49.50
N PRO A 116 -13.71 40.75 -48.96
CA PRO A 116 -13.76 41.43 -47.67
C PRO A 116 -14.74 42.61 -47.82
N ASN A 117 -15.78 42.68 -46.98
CA ASN A 117 -16.57 43.90 -46.93
C ASN A 117 -15.67 45.03 -46.39
N THR A 118 -15.54 46.10 -47.19
CA THR A 118 -15.46 47.48 -46.70
C THR A 118 -16.66 47.81 -45.83
#